data_AF-A0A3D3VYI1-F1
#
_entry.id   AF-A0A3D3VYI1-F1
#
_cell.length_a   1.000
_cell.length_b   1.000
_cell.length_c   1.000
_cell.angle_alpha   90.00
_cell.angle_beta   90.00
_cell.angle_gamma   90.00
#
_symmetry.space_group_name_H-M   'P 1'
#
loop_
_entity.id
_entity.type
_entity.pdbx_description
1 polymer ?
#
loop_
_entity_poly.entity_id
_entity_poly.type
_entity_poly.pdbx_seq_one_letter_code
_entity_poly.pdbx_strand_id
1 'polypeptide(L)'
;MHYLLDFFYSAGLPYFLCIISLTILVRGCLFPVSRKQAIMAARQKELQPILAELRKKYGDDQQKFARAQMDLWRKHNINPLSGCLPVFLQLPIFIGLYTALNSAVDLRGQRFLWISNLAGPDALFRLPFPLPFGMGHDFSILPLCTVALFLIQQKMFMPPATNEQEAMQQKMMNVMTGVMGIFFWHQPAGLSLYFIASSLWGITERKLLGTGKPQPAIAGGPGVEVIETSSTSEPVRPQKAAQAAPPAESGPKPVTFWQRLMAAAEEAQRQAESQKNRDNKKDRRK
;
A
#
# COMPACT_ATOMS: atom_id res chain seq x y z
N MET A 1 -13.60 17.97 10.91
CA MET A 1 -14.63 17.26 10.12
C MET A 1 -16.03 17.73 10.47
N HIS A 2 -16.40 17.86 11.76
CA HIS A 2 -17.68 18.48 12.18
C HIS A 2 -18.00 19.79 11.46
N TYR A 3 -17.11 20.78 11.50
CA TYR A 3 -17.31 22.05 10.80
C TYR A 3 -17.60 21.93 9.29
N LEU A 4 -17.05 20.91 8.62
CA LEU A 4 -17.31 20.68 7.19
C LEU A 4 -18.69 20.05 6.97
N LEU A 5 -19.10 19.13 7.87
CA LEU A 5 -20.45 18.55 7.84
C LEU A 5 -21.51 19.63 8.10
N ASP A 6 -21.28 20.49 9.09
CA ASP A 6 -22.18 21.60 9.42
C ASP A 6 -22.26 22.61 8.28
N PHE A 7 -21.12 22.91 7.63
CA PHE A 7 -21.08 23.76 6.45
C PHE A 7 -21.94 23.19 5.30
N PHE A 8 -21.78 21.91 4.96
CA PHE A 8 -22.59 21.28 3.92
C PHE A 8 -24.07 21.21 4.30
N TYR A 9 -24.37 20.95 5.57
CA TYR A 9 -25.75 20.92 6.06
C TYR A 9 -26.40 22.31 6.00
N SER A 10 -25.67 23.36 6.36
CA SER A 10 -26.13 24.75 6.26
C SER A 10 -26.41 25.18 4.81
N ALA A 11 -25.78 24.54 3.83
CA ALA A 11 -26.07 24.70 2.41
C ALA A 11 -27.37 24.00 1.95
N GLY A 12 -28.13 23.40 2.88
CA GLY A 12 -29.40 22.72 2.62
C GLY A 12 -29.25 21.27 2.14
N LEU A 13 -28.04 20.68 2.23
CA LEU A 13 -27.82 19.31 1.81
C LEU A 13 -28.28 18.31 2.89
N PRO A 14 -28.97 17.23 2.51
CA PRO A 14 -29.25 16.13 3.42
C PRO A 14 -27.94 15.46 3.88
N TYR A 15 -27.92 14.94 5.10
CA TYR A 15 -26.72 14.40 5.73
C TYR A 15 -25.96 13.36 4.90
N PHE A 16 -26.66 12.53 4.12
CA PHE A 16 -26.01 11.55 3.23
C PHE A 16 -25.16 12.23 2.14
N LEU A 17 -25.62 13.36 1.58
CA LEU A 17 -24.85 14.17 0.62
C LEU A 17 -23.71 14.91 1.32
N CYS A 18 -23.87 15.32 2.57
CA CYS A 18 -22.77 15.90 3.34
C CYS A 18 -21.61 14.90 3.51
N ILE A 19 -21.91 13.63 3.81
CA ILE A 19 -20.89 12.57 3.93
C ILE A 19 -20.19 12.35 2.58
N ILE A 20 -20.95 12.23 1.50
CA ILE A 20 -20.39 12.03 0.14
C ILE A 20 -19.51 13.22 -0.26
N SER A 21 -19.99 14.45 -0.03
CA SER A 21 -19.26 15.69 -0.35
C SER A 21 -17.97 15.82 0.45
N LEU A 22 -18.02 15.52 1.75
CA LEU A 22 -16.82 15.46 2.61
C LEU A 22 -15.82 14.43 2.07
N THR A 23 -16.31 13.26 1.65
CA THR A 23 -15.46 12.20 1.10
C THR A 23 -14.76 12.66 -0.18
N ILE A 24 -15.51 13.27 -1.09
CA ILE A 24 -15.00 13.81 -2.35
C ILE A 24 -13.96 14.90 -2.09
N LEU A 25 -14.23 15.83 -1.15
CA LEU A 25 -13.30 16.90 -0.80
C LEU A 25 -11.99 16.35 -0.25
N VAL A 26 -12.07 15.48 0.76
CA VAL A 26 -10.87 14.88 1.38
C VAL A 26 -10.08 14.08 0.35
N ARG A 27 -10.76 13.25 -0.45
CA ARG A 27 -10.10 12.46 -1.49
C ARG A 27 -9.54 13.32 -2.62
N GLY A 28 -10.19 14.43 -2.95
CA GLY A 28 -9.67 15.44 -3.87
C GLY A 28 -8.37 16.06 -3.37
N CYS A 29 -8.29 16.43 -2.09
CA CYS A 29 -7.04 16.91 -1.49
C CYS A 29 -5.93 15.83 -1.48
N LEU A 30 -6.31 14.56 -1.35
CA LEU A 30 -5.39 13.42 -1.35
C LEU A 30 -4.98 12.96 -2.76
N PHE A 31 -5.67 13.42 -3.81
CA PHE A 31 -5.41 13.06 -5.21
C PHE A 31 -3.93 13.11 -5.63
N PRO A 32 -3.12 14.15 -5.33
CA PRO A 32 -1.71 14.15 -5.71
C PRO A 32 -0.89 13.03 -5.04
N VAL A 33 -1.27 12.64 -3.82
CA VAL A 33 -0.64 11.54 -3.09
C VAL A 33 -1.06 10.20 -3.70
N SER A 34 -2.36 10.01 -3.90
CA SER A 34 -2.94 8.83 -4.54
C SER A 34 -2.39 8.60 -5.95
N ARG A 35 -2.20 9.66 -6.74
CA ARG A 35 -1.55 9.60 -8.06
C ARG A 35 -0.11 9.08 -7.97
N LYS A 36 0.69 9.56 -7.02
CA LYS A 36 2.06 9.06 -6.82
C LYS A 36 2.06 7.56 -6.47
N GLN A 37 1.14 7.12 -5.62
CA GLN A 37 0.98 5.71 -5.25
C GLN A 37 0.57 4.85 -6.46
N ALA A 38 -0.35 5.33 -7.28
CA ALA A 38 -0.80 4.67 -8.50
C ALA A 38 0.34 4.47 -9.52
N ILE A 39 1.26 5.43 -9.65
CA ILE A 39 2.44 5.34 -10.51
C ILE A 39 3.43 4.29 -9.97
N MET A 40 3.69 4.28 -8.65
CA MET A 40 4.56 3.26 -8.05
C MET A 40 4.00 1.84 -8.24
N ALA A 41 2.69 1.67 -8.05
CA ALA A 41 2.02 0.40 -8.29
C ALA A 41 2.10 -0.05 -9.76
N ALA A 42 2.02 0.88 -10.72
CA ALA A 42 2.20 0.57 -12.13
C ALA A 42 3.63 0.10 -12.45
N ARG A 43 4.66 0.77 -11.90
CA ARG A 43 6.06 0.36 -12.05
C ARG A 43 6.34 -1.02 -11.44
N GLN A 44 5.72 -1.32 -10.30
CA GLN A 44 5.82 -2.65 -9.70
C GLN A 44 5.21 -3.72 -10.61
N LYS A 45 4.10 -3.40 -11.29
CA LYS A 45 3.48 -4.31 -12.26
C LYS A 45 4.38 -4.60 -13.46
N GLU A 46 5.16 -3.63 -13.93
CA GLU A 46 6.14 -3.82 -15.02
C GLU A 46 7.32 -4.71 -14.64
N LEU A 47 7.69 -4.75 -13.35
CA LEU A 47 8.75 -5.63 -12.85
C LEU A 47 8.28 -7.06 -12.57
N GLN A 48 6.98 -7.35 -12.62
CA GLN A 48 6.45 -8.70 -12.42
C GLN A 48 7.10 -9.77 -13.32
N PRO A 49 7.32 -9.57 -14.64
CA PRO A 49 8.01 -10.56 -15.48
C PRO A 49 9.46 -10.83 -15.02
N ILE A 50 10.20 -9.79 -14.66
CA ILE A 50 11.58 -9.91 -14.16
C ILE A 50 11.58 -10.63 -12.80
N LEU A 51 10.60 -10.34 -11.95
CA LEU A 51 10.42 -11.03 -10.68
C LEU A 51 10.10 -12.53 -10.87
N ALA A 52 9.31 -12.88 -11.89
CA ALA A 52 9.03 -14.26 -12.25
C ALA A 52 10.29 -15.00 -12.74
N GLU A 53 11.16 -14.35 -13.52
CA GLU A 53 12.44 -14.92 -13.93
C GLU A 53 13.39 -15.11 -12.74
N LEU A 54 13.47 -14.11 -11.87
CA LEU A 54 14.26 -14.18 -10.64
C LEU A 54 13.78 -15.32 -9.74
N ARG A 55 12.47 -15.55 -9.70
CA ARG A 55 11.85 -16.68 -8.98
C ARG A 55 12.24 -18.02 -9.59
N LYS A 56 12.27 -18.17 -10.92
CA LYS A 56 12.75 -19.40 -11.59
C LYS A 56 14.21 -19.69 -11.25
N LYS A 57 15.04 -18.65 -11.13
CA LYS A 57 16.47 -18.77 -10.83
C LYS A 57 16.78 -19.12 -9.36
N TYR A 58 15.97 -18.63 -8.41
CA TYR A 58 16.21 -18.77 -6.97
C TYR A 58 15.09 -19.51 -6.23
N GLY A 59 14.24 -20.26 -6.92
CA GLY A 59 13.00 -20.85 -6.37
C GLY A 59 13.21 -21.75 -5.15
N ASP A 60 14.35 -22.46 -5.07
CA ASP A 60 14.73 -23.32 -3.95
C ASP A 60 15.26 -22.55 -2.73
N ASP A 61 15.70 -21.30 -2.90
CA ASP A 61 16.37 -20.53 -1.85
C ASP A 61 15.62 -19.21 -1.58
N GLN A 62 14.63 -19.27 -0.69
CA GLN A 62 13.81 -18.11 -0.33
C GLN A 62 14.63 -16.94 0.21
N GLN A 63 15.77 -17.19 0.87
CA GLN A 63 16.62 -16.12 1.40
C GLN A 63 17.35 -15.39 0.27
N LYS A 64 17.89 -16.13 -0.71
CA LYS A 64 18.50 -15.52 -1.89
C LYS A 64 17.47 -14.80 -2.75
N PHE A 65 16.28 -15.38 -2.92
CA PHE A 65 15.18 -14.72 -3.62
C PHE A 65 14.79 -13.39 -2.96
N ALA A 66 14.61 -13.36 -1.64
CA ALA A 66 14.24 -12.14 -0.92
C ALA A 66 15.30 -11.03 -1.06
N ARG A 67 16.59 -11.39 -0.99
CA ARG A 67 17.70 -10.43 -1.20
C ARG A 67 17.72 -9.90 -2.63
N ALA A 68 17.61 -10.79 -3.62
CA ALA A 68 17.63 -10.41 -5.02
C ALA A 68 16.39 -9.56 -5.40
N GLN A 69 15.22 -9.86 -4.81
CA GLN A 69 14.01 -9.05 -4.96
C GLN A 69 14.21 -7.64 -4.39
N MET A 70 14.80 -7.52 -3.20
CA MET A 70 15.12 -6.21 -2.61
C MET A 70 16.13 -5.42 -3.45
N ASP A 71 17.15 -6.10 -3.98
CA ASP A 71 18.13 -5.45 -4.87
C ASP A 71 17.50 -5.00 -6.19
N LEU A 72 16.56 -5.77 -6.75
CA LEU A 72 15.78 -5.36 -7.91
C LEU A 72 14.97 -4.09 -7.61
N TRP A 73 14.27 -4.05 -6.47
CA TRP A 73 13.52 -2.85 -6.05
C TRP A 73 14.43 -1.63 -5.86
N ARG A 74 15.63 -1.81 -5.29
CA ARG A 74 16.63 -0.75 -5.15
C ARG A 74 17.13 -0.24 -6.50
N LYS A 75 17.45 -1.15 -7.44
CA LYS A 75 17.90 -0.80 -8.80
C LYS A 75 16.86 0.01 -9.56
N HIS A 76 15.59 -0.33 -9.41
CA HIS A 76 14.48 0.38 -10.06
C HIS A 76 13.91 1.54 -9.22
N ASN A 77 14.54 1.90 -8.09
CA ASN A 77 14.10 2.96 -7.18
C ASN A 77 12.61 2.83 -6.76
N ILE A 78 12.14 1.60 -6.58
CA ILE A 78 10.78 1.32 -6.09
C ILE A 78 10.82 1.17 -4.58
N ASN A 79 10.05 2.00 -3.88
CA ASN A 79 9.89 1.88 -2.43
C ASN A 79 8.69 0.98 -2.11
N PRO A 80 8.89 -0.23 -1.54
CA PRO A 80 7.80 -1.15 -1.21
C PRO A 80 6.81 -0.58 -0.18
N LEU A 81 7.23 0.39 0.63
CA LEU A 81 6.37 1.08 1.61
C LEU A 81 5.39 2.08 0.95
N SER A 82 5.57 2.40 -0.32
CA SER A 82 4.63 3.29 -1.04
C SER A 82 3.23 2.69 -1.13
N GLY A 83 3.10 1.35 -1.05
CA GLY A 83 1.83 0.64 -1.06
C GLY A 83 1.07 0.68 0.28
N CYS A 84 1.75 0.86 1.42
CA CYS A 84 1.11 0.97 2.73
C CYS A 84 0.90 2.43 3.17
N LEU A 85 1.52 3.40 2.49
CA LEU A 85 1.28 4.83 2.69
C LEU A 85 -0.20 5.24 2.70
N PRO A 86 -1.10 4.70 1.83
CA PRO A 86 -2.52 5.07 1.90
C PRO A 86 -3.15 4.66 3.22
N VAL A 87 -2.74 3.55 3.83
CA VAL A 87 -3.29 3.09 5.13
C VAL A 87 -2.97 4.09 6.24
N PHE A 88 -1.72 4.57 6.28
CA PHE A 88 -1.30 5.55 7.29
C PHE A 88 -2.03 6.89 7.18
N LEU A 89 -2.29 7.34 5.95
CA LEU A 89 -3.04 8.58 5.74
C LEU A 89 -4.55 8.40 5.94
N GLN A 90 -5.06 7.20 5.64
CA GLN A 90 -6.47 6.84 5.74
C GLN A 90 -6.92 6.68 7.20
N LEU A 91 -6.05 6.19 8.09
CA LEU A 91 -6.42 5.91 9.49
C LEU A 91 -6.83 7.19 10.27
N PRO A 92 -6.09 8.31 10.23
CA PRO A 92 -6.52 9.57 10.86
C PRO A 92 -7.81 10.13 10.26
N ILE A 93 -7.96 10.04 8.93
CA ILE A 93 -9.17 10.48 8.22
C ILE A 93 -10.37 9.66 8.68
N PHE A 94 -10.21 8.34 8.75
CA PHE A 94 -11.22 7.42 9.23
C PHE A 94 -11.62 7.70 10.67
N ILE A 95 -10.66 7.89 11.59
CA ILE A 95 -10.94 8.23 12.98
C ILE A 95 -11.71 9.55 13.05
N GLY A 96 -11.27 10.59 12.34
CA GLY A 96 -11.93 11.90 12.33
C GLY A 96 -13.35 11.85 11.76
N LEU A 97 -13.62 10.96 10.81
CA LEU A 97 -14.97 10.76 10.29
C LEU A 97 -15.82 9.91 11.24
N TYR A 98 -15.25 8.83 11.77
CA TYR A 98 -15.94 7.94 12.69
C TYR A 98 -16.39 8.67 13.95
N THR A 99 -15.52 9.51 14.53
CA THR A 99 -15.90 10.39 15.64
C THR A 99 -16.96 11.39 15.21
N ALA A 100 -16.83 11.98 14.01
CA ALA A 100 -17.82 12.93 13.51
C ALA A 100 -19.22 12.31 13.35
N LEU A 101 -19.30 11.10 12.79
CA LEU A 101 -20.55 10.37 12.60
C LEU A 101 -21.17 9.88 13.92
N ASN A 102 -20.35 9.48 14.90
CA ASN A 102 -20.84 9.01 16.20
C ASN A 102 -21.26 10.16 17.14
N SER A 103 -20.56 11.30 17.08
CA SER A 103 -20.82 12.45 17.95
C SER A 103 -21.91 13.38 17.42
N ALA A 104 -22.17 13.36 16.11
CA ALA A 104 -23.23 14.18 15.53
C ALA A 104 -24.61 13.60 15.86
N VAL A 105 -25.25 14.20 16.87
CA VAL A 105 -26.62 13.88 17.29
C VAL A 105 -27.61 14.04 16.13
N ASP A 106 -27.32 14.96 15.21
CA ASP A 106 -28.18 15.31 14.08
C ASP A 106 -28.28 14.24 12.99
N LEU A 107 -27.37 13.25 12.96
CA LEU A 107 -27.50 12.09 12.08
C LEU A 107 -28.51 11.06 12.60
N ARG A 108 -28.90 11.14 13.88
CA ARG A 108 -29.90 10.23 14.45
C ARG A 108 -31.27 10.53 13.85
N GLY A 109 -31.86 9.54 13.19
CA GLY A 109 -33.18 9.65 12.56
C GLY A 109 -33.20 10.30 11.18
N GLN A 110 -32.02 10.61 10.62
CA GLN A 110 -31.91 11.00 9.21
C GLN A 110 -32.16 9.78 8.33
N ARG A 111 -33.10 9.93 7.38
CA ARG A 111 -33.51 8.86 6.48
C ARG A 111 -32.81 8.97 5.13
N PHE A 112 -32.40 7.84 4.56
CA PHE A 112 -31.86 7.77 3.20
C PHE A 112 -32.29 6.48 2.51
N LEU A 113 -33.07 6.59 1.43
CA LEU A 113 -33.76 5.47 0.76
C LEU A 113 -34.50 4.57 1.77
N TRP A 114 -33.95 3.38 2.06
CA TRP A 114 -34.50 2.40 3.01
C TRP A 114 -33.93 2.53 4.43
N ILE A 115 -32.88 3.33 4.60
CA ILE A 115 -32.19 3.54 5.88
C ILE A 115 -33.00 4.52 6.70
N SER A 116 -33.44 4.09 7.87
CA SER A 116 -34.21 4.91 8.81
C SER A 116 -33.34 5.75 9.74
N ASN A 117 -32.07 5.37 9.91
CA ASN A 117 -31.12 6.05 10.78
C ASN A 117 -29.66 5.86 10.30
N LEU A 118 -28.99 6.93 9.88
CA LEU A 118 -27.59 6.88 9.45
C LEU A 118 -26.59 6.58 10.59
N ALA A 119 -26.98 6.86 11.84
CA ALA A 119 -26.15 6.62 13.02
C ALA A 119 -26.29 5.18 13.57
N GLY A 120 -27.26 4.41 13.09
CA GLY A 120 -27.46 3.01 13.45
C GLY A 120 -26.97 2.05 12.36
N PRO A 121 -26.93 0.74 12.64
CA PRO A 121 -26.69 -0.29 11.61
C PRO A 121 -27.74 -0.24 10.51
N ASP A 122 -27.36 -0.62 9.29
CA ASP A 122 -28.26 -0.74 8.14
C ASP A 122 -29.20 -1.95 8.32
N ALA A 123 -30.49 -1.77 8.06
CA ALA A 123 -31.51 -2.80 8.21
C ALA A 123 -32.54 -2.64 7.09
N LEU A 124 -32.37 -3.40 6.00
CA LEU A 124 -33.27 -3.37 4.85
C LEU A 124 -34.57 -4.14 5.13
N PHE A 125 -34.46 -5.36 5.66
CA PHE A 125 -35.59 -6.16 6.13
C PHE A 125 -35.14 -7.19 7.17
N ARG A 126 -36.08 -7.63 8.01
CA ARG A 126 -35.83 -8.65 9.02
C ARG A 126 -36.07 -10.05 8.44
N LEU A 127 -35.07 -10.91 8.59
CA LEU A 127 -35.12 -12.32 8.22
C LEU A 127 -35.76 -13.15 9.35
N PRO A 128 -36.51 -14.22 9.00
CA PRO A 128 -37.12 -15.11 9.98
C PRO A 128 -36.11 -16.02 10.70
N PHE A 129 -34.87 -16.07 10.21
CA PHE A 129 -33.76 -16.82 10.81
C PHE A 129 -32.59 -15.87 11.13
N PRO A 130 -31.77 -16.18 12.15
CA PRO A 130 -30.57 -15.42 12.45
C PRO A 130 -29.50 -15.69 11.39
N LEU A 131 -28.87 -14.65 10.89
CA LEU A 131 -27.70 -14.76 10.03
C LEU A 131 -26.48 -15.28 10.83
N PRO A 132 -25.59 -16.06 10.18
CA PRO A 132 -24.39 -16.58 10.83
C PRO A 132 -23.44 -15.44 11.26
N PHE A 133 -22.48 -15.76 12.14
CA PHE A 133 -21.44 -14.82 12.60
C PHE A 133 -21.93 -13.60 13.40
N GLY A 134 -23.08 -13.68 14.06
CA GLY A 134 -23.59 -12.60 14.92
C GLY A 134 -24.18 -11.41 14.16
N MET A 135 -24.49 -11.57 12.87
CA MET A 135 -25.13 -10.56 12.01
C MET A 135 -26.59 -10.26 12.38
N GLY A 136 -27.16 -10.99 13.36
CA GLY A 136 -28.52 -10.79 13.84
C GLY A 136 -29.57 -11.25 12.82
N HIS A 137 -30.78 -10.71 12.92
CA HIS A 137 -31.89 -11.03 12.01
C HIS A 137 -32.05 -9.98 10.91
N ASP A 138 -31.38 -8.85 10.99
CA ASP A 138 -31.61 -7.74 10.08
C ASP A 138 -30.65 -7.83 8.89
N PHE A 139 -31.19 -7.87 7.67
CA PHE A 139 -30.42 -7.94 6.44
C PHE A 139 -29.91 -6.55 6.06
N SER A 140 -28.58 -6.38 6.02
CA SER A 140 -27.90 -5.13 5.69
C SER A 140 -27.36 -5.17 4.26
N ILE A 141 -27.78 -4.24 3.40
CA ILE A 141 -27.34 -4.17 2.01
C ILE A 141 -26.09 -3.29 1.85
N LEU A 142 -25.93 -2.23 2.64
CA LEU A 142 -24.77 -1.33 2.53
C LEU A 142 -23.42 -1.99 2.85
N PRO A 143 -23.28 -2.80 3.92
CA PRO A 143 -22.05 -3.54 4.18
C PRO A 143 -21.72 -4.49 3.03
N LEU A 144 -22.73 -5.17 2.46
CA LEU A 144 -22.56 -6.06 1.32
C LEU A 144 -22.06 -5.32 0.08
N CYS A 145 -22.63 -4.15 -0.22
CA CYS A 145 -22.15 -3.28 -1.29
C CYS A 145 -20.70 -2.81 -1.05
N THR A 146 -20.35 -2.50 0.19
CA THR A 146 -19.00 -2.07 0.57
C THR A 146 -17.97 -3.18 0.33
N VAL A 147 -18.27 -4.40 0.77
CA VAL A 147 -17.43 -5.58 0.55
C VAL A 147 -17.28 -5.88 -0.94
N ALA A 148 -18.38 -5.84 -1.69
CA ALA A 148 -18.36 -6.04 -3.14
C ALA A 148 -17.45 -5.01 -3.82
N LEU A 149 -17.54 -3.74 -3.43
CA LEU A 149 -16.67 -2.68 -3.96
C LEU A 149 -15.20 -2.91 -3.60
N PHE A 150 -14.89 -3.33 -2.37
CA PHE A 150 -13.51 -3.67 -2.00
C PHE A 150 -12.96 -4.83 -2.81
N LEU A 151 -13.74 -5.89 -3.04
CA LEU A 151 -13.32 -7.01 -3.88
C LEU A 151 -13.11 -6.58 -5.34
N ILE A 152 -13.97 -5.70 -5.87
CA ILE A 152 -13.80 -5.11 -7.20
C ILE A 152 -12.51 -4.27 -7.27
N GLN A 153 -12.27 -3.43 -6.27
CA GLN A 153 -11.05 -2.63 -6.18
C GLN A 153 -9.80 -3.48 -6.08
N GLN A 154 -9.81 -4.51 -5.24
CA GLN A 154 -8.69 -5.46 -5.12
C GLN A 154 -8.40 -6.13 -6.46
N LYS A 155 -9.41 -6.62 -7.16
CA LYS A 155 -9.25 -7.22 -8.49
C LYS A 155 -8.74 -6.22 -9.53
N MET A 156 -9.10 -4.95 -9.44
CA MET A 156 -8.68 -3.93 -10.39
C MET A 156 -7.28 -3.36 -10.10
N PHE A 157 -6.91 -3.24 -8.82
CA PHE A 157 -5.66 -2.60 -8.41
C PHE A 157 -4.52 -3.60 -8.21
N MET A 158 -4.81 -4.85 -7.89
CA MET A 158 -3.80 -5.87 -7.64
C MET A 158 -3.49 -6.65 -8.92
N PRO A 159 -2.20 -6.91 -9.23
CA PRO A 159 -1.84 -7.78 -10.35
C PRO A 159 -2.31 -9.22 -10.11
N PRO A 160 -2.65 -9.98 -11.17
CA PRO A 160 -3.03 -11.39 -11.04
C PRO A 160 -1.90 -12.20 -10.41
N ALA A 161 -2.25 -13.18 -9.55
CA ALA A 161 -1.27 -14.06 -8.95
C ALA A 161 -0.63 -14.94 -10.04
N THR A 162 0.68 -14.87 -10.13
CA THR A 162 1.49 -15.68 -11.05
C THR A 162 1.99 -16.97 -10.40
N ASN A 163 1.91 -17.08 -9.07
CA ASN A 163 2.45 -18.19 -8.29
C ASN A 163 1.50 -18.66 -7.18
N GLU A 164 1.73 -19.86 -6.65
CA GLU A 164 0.93 -20.43 -5.55
C GLU A 164 1.04 -19.62 -4.24
N GLN A 165 2.21 -19.05 -3.95
CA GLN A 165 2.43 -18.20 -2.77
C GLN A 165 1.75 -16.82 -2.91
N GLU A 166 1.74 -16.26 -4.11
CA GLU A 166 0.97 -15.03 -4.42
C GLU A 166 -0.53 -15.30 -4.41
N ALA A 167 -0.95 -16.47 -4.92
CA ALA A 167 -2.33 -16.91 -4.88
C ALA A 167 -2.79 -17.14 -3.43
N MET A 168 -1.93 -17.68 -2.56
CA MET A 168 -2.19 -17.79 -1.14
C MET A 168 -2.33 -16.41 -0.49
N GLN A 169 -1.46 -15.45 -0.82
CA GLN A 169 -1.57 -14.08 -0.31
C GLN A 169 -2.86 -13.39 -0.78
N GLN A 170 -3.24 -13.56 -2.06
CA GLN A 170 -4.50 -13.03 -2.59
C GLN A 170 -5.72 -13.68 -1.95
N LYS A 171 -5.71 -15.00 -1.78
CA LYS A 171 -6.77 -15.73 -1.07
C LYS A 171 -6.90 -15.24 0.37
N MET A 172 -5.78 -15.09 1.08
CA MET A 172 -5.76 -14.55 2.44
C MET A 172 -6.33 -13.13 2.50
N MET A 173 -5.99 -12.27 1.53
CA MET A 173 -6.52 -10.92 1.43
C MET A 173 -8.02 -10.88 1.12
N ASN A 174 -8.50 -11.76 0.24
CA ASN A 174 -9.93 -11.91 -0.06
C ASN A 174 -10.69 -12.40 1.17
N VAL A 175 -10.15 -13.39 1.89
CA VAL A 175 -10.72 -13.89 3.15
C VAL A 175 -10.77 -12.80 4.20
N MET A 176 -9.67 -12.05 4.37
CA MET A 176 -9.60 -10.91 5.29
C MET A 176 -10.65 -9.84 4.95
N THR A 177 -10.89 -9.59 3.66
CA THR A 177 -11.91 -8.65 3.19
C THR A 177 -13.32 -9.16 3.47
N GLY A 178 -13.55 -10.47 3.35
CA GLY A 178 -14.81 -11.11 3.75
C GLY A 178 -15.07 -10.99 5.24
N VAL A 179 -14.07 -11.27 6.09
CA VAL A 179 -14.15 -11.12 7.55
C VAL A 179 -14.38 -9.67 7.95
N MET A 180 -13.68 -8.71 7.30
CA MET A 180 -13.91 -7.29 7.49
C MET A 180 -15.36 -6.91 7.12
N GLY A 181 -15.94 -7.55 6.11
CA GLY A 181 -17.35 -7.42 5.78
C GLY A 181 -18.31 -7.78 6.90
N ILE A 182 -17.99 -8.83 7.66
CA ILE A 182 -18.74 -9.22 8.87
C ILE A 182 -18.62 -8.13 9.93
N PHE A 183 -17.43 -7.55 10.12
CA PHE A 183 -17.23 -6.42 11.03
C PHE A 183 -18.07 -5.19 10.63
N PHE A 184 -18.13 -4.87 9.33
CA PHE A 184 -18.94 -3.77 8.79
C PHE A 184 -20.44 -3.96 9.02
N TRP A 185 -20.90 -5.19 9.23
CA TRP A 185 -22.30 -5.48 9.54
C TRP A 185 -22.77 -4.85 10.85
N HIS A 186 -21.86 -4.70 11.83
CA HIS A 186 -22.16 -4.07 13.11
C HIS A 186 -21.93 -2.54 13.10
N GLN A 187 -21.39 -1.99 12.01
CA GLN A 187 -21.03 -0.58 11.95
C GLN A 187 -22.21 0.31 11.51
N PRO A 188 -22.20 1.61 11.85
CA PRO A 188 -23.21 2.56 11.41
C PRO A 188 -23.33 2.65 9.88
N ALA A 189 -24.54 2.80 9.36
CA ALA A 189 -24.81 2.94 7.93
C ALA A 189 -24.05 4.11 7.29
N GLY A 190 -23.85 5.22 8.01
CA GLY A 190 -23.04 6.35 7.56
C GLY A 190 -21.58 5.99 7.27
N LEU A 191 -21.02 5.03 8.02
CA LEU A 191 -19.66 4.54 7.78
C LEU A 191 -19.58 3.73 6.48
N SER A 192 -20.55 2.85 6.25
CA SER A 192 -20.64 2.09 5.00
C SER A 192 -20.83 3.01 3.80
N LEU A 193 -21.67 4.05 3.92
CA LEU A 193 -21.86 5.05 2.86
C LEU A 193 -20.56 5.78 2.52
N TYR A 194 -19.78 6.15 3.53
CA TYR A 194 -18.44 6.72 3.32
C TYR A 194 -17.55 5.79 2.52
N PHE A 195 -17.45 4.51 2.91
CA PHE A 195 -16.59 3.57 2.20
C PHE A 195 -17.05 3.29 0.78
N ILE A 196 -18.36 3.29 0.53
CA ILE A 196 -18.92 3.21 -0.82
C ILE A 196 -18.48 4.42 -1.63
N ALA A 197 -18.74 5.65 -1.16
CA ALA A 197 -18.37 6.89 -1.86
C ALA A 197 -16.85 6.97 -2.10
N SER A 198 -16.07 6.62 -1.09
CA SER A 198 -14.62 6.54 -1.11
C SER A 198 -14.12 5.51 -2.11
N SER A 199 -14.82 4.38 -2.22
CA SER A 199 -14.47 3.32 -3.16
C SER A 199 -14.78 3.72 -4.59
N LEU A 200 -15.96 4.31 -4.82
CA LEU A 200 -16.35 4.88 -6.11
C LEU A 200 -15.35 5.95 -6.53
N TRP A 201 -14.94 6.85 -5.63
CA TRP A 201 -13.89 7.82 -5.91
C TRP A 201 -12.60 7.14 -6.35
N GLY A 202 -12.11 6.15 -5.61
CA GLY A 202 -10.87 5.45 -5.96
C GLY A 202 -10.95 4.75 -7.31
N ILE A 203 -12.11 4.17 -7.65
CA ILE A 203 -12.35 3.55 -8.96
C ILE A 203 -12.34 4.61 -10.07
N THR A 204 -13.06 5.71 -9.86
CA THR A 204 -13.11 6.85 -10.79
C THR A 204 -11.73 7.44 -10.99
N GLU A 205 -11.00 7.68 -9.90
CA GLU A 205 -9.61 8.16 -9.92
C GLU A 205 -8.71 7.22 -10.72
N ARG A 206 -8.81 5.89 -10.52
CA ARG A 206 -8.02 4.94 -11.30
C ARG A 206 -8.36 4.97 -12.78
N LYS A 207 -9.65 5.11 -13.12
CA LYS A 207 -10.10 5.25 -14.50
C LYS A 207 -9.66 6.57 -15.14
N LEU A 208 -9.71 7.67 -14.39
CA LEU A 208 -9.25 9.01 -14.83
C LEU A 208 -7.74 9.08 -15.02
N LEU A 209 -6.98 8.44 -14.12
CA LEU A 209 -5.53 8.24 -14.25
C LEU A 209 -5.18 7.20 -15.34
N GLY A 210 -6.20 6.65 -16.01
CA GLY A 210 -6.21 5.67 -17.10
C GLY A 210 -4.85 5.09 -17.45
N THR A 211 -4.55 3.89 -16.93
CA THR A 211 -3.36 3.06 -17.22
C THR A 211 -2.17 3.87 -17.74
N GLY A 212 -1.82 4.96 -17.03
CA GLY A 212 -0.82 5.88 -17.53
C GLY A 212 0.46 5.10 -17.71
N LYS A 213 0.92 4.96 -18.96
CA LYS A 213 2.26 4.45 -19.26
C LYS A 213 3.19 5.19 -18.30
N PRO A 214 3.88 4.51 -17.39
CA PRO A 214 4.66 5.21 -16.39
C PRO A 214 5.69 6.02 -17.15
N GLN A 215 5.64 7.34 -16.96
CA GLN A 215 6.71 8.20 -17.41
C GLN A 215 7.98 7.63 -16.77
N PRO A 216 9.01 7.27 -17.56
CA PRO A 216 10.28 6.84 -17.00
C PRO A 216 10.70 7.91 -15.99
N ALA A 217 11.06 7.47 -14.80
CA ALA A 217 11.62 8.38 -13.81
C ALA A 217 12.76 9.12 -14.48
N ILE A 218 12.63 10.45 -14.47
CA ILE A 218 13.65 11.45 -14.71
C ILE A 218 15.07 10.86 -14.75
N ALA A 219 15.70 11.03 -15.91
CA ALA A 219 17.12 10.84 -16.15
C ALA A 219 17.94 11.38 -14.97
N GLY A 220 18.72 10.49 -14.34
CA GLY A 220 19.49 10.83 -13.14
C GLY A 220 20.24 9.64 -12.54
N GLY A 221 20.95 8.88 -13.37
CA GLY A 221 21.88 7.82 -12.95
C GLY A 221 22.51 7.17 -14.19
N PRO A 222 23.84 6.89 -14.21
CA PRO A 222 24.57 6.59 -15.44
C PRO A 222 24.03 5.34 -16.12
N GLY A 223 23.92 5.39 -17.44
CA GLY A 223 23.31 4.38 -18.28
C GLY A 223 23.77 2.97 -17.97
N VAL A 224 22.81 2.06 -17.84
CA VAL A 224 23.09 0.64 -17.95
C VAL A 224 22.92 0.27 -19.41
N GLU A 225 24.05 0.25 -20.08
CA GLU A 225 24.27 -0.39 -21.37
C GLU A 225 23.68 -1.81 -21.31
N VAL A 226 22.79 -2.08 -22.26
CA VAL A 226 22.22 -3.40 -22.49
C VAL A 226 23.36 -4.31 -22.93
N ILE A 227 23.80 -5.22 -22.07
CA ILE A 227 24.68 -6.32 -22.49
C ILE A 227 23.81 -7.31 -23.25
N GLU A 228 23.72 -7.10 -24.57
CA GLU A 228 23.33 -8.14 -25.52
C GLU A 228 24.46 -9.18 -25.57
N THR A 229 24.27 -10.31 -24.88
CA THR A 229 25.06 -11.51 -25.16
C THR A 229 24.49 -12.21 -26.39
N SER A 230 24.89 -11.77 -27.57
CA SER A 230 24.87 -12.60 -28.78
C SER A 230 26.12 -13.49 -28.76
N SER A 231 25.90 -14.78 -28.55
CA SER A 231 26.92 -15.83 -28.65
C SER A 231 27.31 -16.10 -30.11
N THR A 232 28.50 -15.74 -30.55
CA THR A 232 29.24 -16.53 -31.58
C THR A 232 30.75 -16.23 -31.58
N SER A 233 31.52 -17.30 -31.33
CA SER A 233 32.81 -17.71 -31.93
C SER A 233 33.98 -16.72 -32.19
N GLU A 234 35.10 -17.11 -31.59
CA GLU A 234 36.50 -17.12 -32.10
C GLU A 234 37.49 -15.97 -31.82
N PRO A 235 38.81 -16.29 -31.71
CA PRO A 235 39.75 -15.60 -30.81
C PRO A 235 40.90 -14.88 -31.52
N VAL A 236 41.37 -13.73 -31.02
CA VAL A 236 42.67 -13.16 -31.42
C VAL A 236 43.42 -12.52 -30.23
N ARG A 237 44.74 -12.77 -30.22
CA ARG A 237 45.81 -12.41 -29.27
C ARG A 237 46.13 -10.89 -29.20
N PRO A 238 47.03 -10.44 -28.29
CA PRO A 238 46.94 -9.15 -27.60
C PRO A 238 47.83 -8.06 -28.20
N GLN A 239 47.42 -6.78 -28.05
CA GLN A 239 48.32 -5.64 -28.23
C GLN A 239 48.18 -4.60 -27.10
N LYS A 240 49.20 -4.64 -26.22
CA LYS A 240 50.08 -3.55 -25.78
C LYS A 240 49.48 -2.18 -25.38
N ALA A 241 49.55 -1.95 -24.07
CA ALA A 241 49.88 -0.73 -23.33
C ALA A 241 49.93 0.63 -24.07
N ALA A 242 49.09 1.55 -23.59
CA ALA A 242 49.40 2.98 -23.49
C ALA A 242 48.84 3.51 -22.15
N GLN A 243 49.71 4.16 -21.38
CA GLN A 243 49.47 4.77 -20.07
C GLN A 243 49.00 6.24 -20.20
N ALA A 244 48.59 6.81 -19.04
CA ALA A 244 48.26 8.21 -18.69
C ALA A 244 46.78 8.59 -18.86
N ALA A 245 46.05 9.17 -17.89
CA ALA A 245 46.41 9.99 -16.71
C ALA A 245 45.32 9.85 -15.60
N PRO A 246 45.57 10.25 -14.33
CA PRO A 246 44.64 10.03 -13.21
C PRO A 246 43.47 11.02 -13.21
N PRO A 247 42.25 10.65 -12.74
CA PRO A 247 41.17 11.61 -12.60
C PRO A 247 41.35 12.47 -11.35
N ALA A 248 41.18 13.77 -11.55
CA ALA A 248 41.17 14.80 -10.51
C ALA A 248 40.15 14.51 -9.40
N GLU A 249 40.56 14.85 -8.18
CA GLU A 249 39.83 14.78 -6.93
C GLU A 249 38.43 15.43 -7.04
N SER A 250 37.40 14.68 -6.69
CA SER A 250 36.08 15.24 -6.35
C SER A 250 35.95 15.25 -4.83
N GLY A 251 35.74 16.45 -4.28
CA GLY A 251 35.64 16.71 -2.85
C GLY A 251 34.55 15.91 -2.12
N PRO A 252 34.53 15.97 -0.78
CA PRO A 252 33.87 14.99 0.06
C PRO A 252 32.34 15.05 -0.11
N LYS A 253 31.75 13.94 -0.55
CA LYS A 253 30.29 13.77 -0.58
C LYS A 253 29.75 13.85 0.85
N PRO A 254 28.67 14.61 1.11
CA PRO A 254 28.13 14.72 2.47
C PRO A 254 27.65 13.36 2.96
N VAL A 255 28.24 12.91 4.07
CA VAL A 255 27.92 11.64 4.74
C VAL A 255 26.44 11.66 5.11
N THR A 256 25.67 10.76 4.52
CA THR A 256 24.21 10.72 4.68
C THR A 256 23.85 10.13 6.05
N PHE A 257 22.75 10.58 6.67
CA PHE A 257 22.27 10.12 7.98
C PHE A 257 22.25 8.58 8.13
N TRP A 258 21.87 7.87 7.06
CA TRP A 258 21.86 6.41 7.01
C TRP A 258 23.25 5.77 7.11
N GLN A 259 24.30 6.41 6.59
CA GLN A 259 25.67 5.91 6.71
C GLN A 259 26.19 6.05 8.15
N ARG A 260 25.82 7.13 8.85
CA ARG A 260 26.15 7.31 10.27
C ARG A 260 25.44 6.30 11.16
N LEU A 261 24.17 6.00 10.86
CA LEU A 261 23.41 4.98 11.57
C LEU A 261 24.02 3.58 11.40
N MET A 262 24.42 3.23 10.17
CA MET A 262 25.06 1.94 9.90
C MET A 262 26.42 1.82 10.58
N ALA A 263 27.24 2.88 10.55
CA ALA A 263 28.52 2.91 11.24
C ALA A 263 28.36 2.78 12.77
N ALA A 264 27.40 3.51 13.36
CA ALA A 264 27.12 3.41 14.79
C ALA A 264 26.58 2.03 15.21
N ALA A 265 25.78 1.38 14.35
CA ALA A 265 25.29 0.03 14.59
C ALA A 265 26.42 -1.02 14.52
N GLU A 266 27.35 -0.88 13.57
CA GLU A 266 28.49 -1.78 13.44
C GLU A 266 29.49 -1.63 14.60
N GLU A 267 29.73 -0.40 15.07
CA GLU A 267 30.55 -0.14 16.27
C GLU A 267 29.91 -0.74 17.53
N ALA A 268 28.60 -0.60 17.71
CA ALA A 268 27.88 -1.18 18.84
C ALA A 268 27.95 -2.72 18.84
N GLN A 269 27.88 -3.35 17.67
CA GLN A 269 28.04 -4.81 17.53
C GLN A 269 29.45 -5.28 17.88
N ARG A 270 30.50 -4.58 17.40
CA ARG A 270 31.89 -4.91 17.73
C ARG A 270 32.19 -4.74 19.22
N GLN A 271 31.63 -3.72 19.86
CA GLN A 271 31.75 -3.53 21.30
C GLN A 271 31.08 -4.68 22.06
N ALA A 272 29.85 -5.06 21.68
CA ALA A 272 29.14 -6.18 22.29
C ALA A 272 29.90 -7.52 22.12
N GLU A 273 30.48 -7.79 20.95
CA GLU A 273 31.29 -8.99 20.72
C GLU A 273 32.60 -8.97 21.53
N SER A 274 33.29 -7.84 21.59
CA SER A 274 34.53 -7.70 22.36
C SER A 274 34.30 -7.86 23.87
N GLN A 275 33.16 -7.40 24.37
CA GLN A 275 32.75 -7.55 25.76
C GLN A 275 32.37 -8.99 26.07
N LYS A 276 31.59 -9.63 25.19
CA LYS A 276 31.27 -11.06 25.29
C LYS A 276 32.53 -11.94 25.27
N ASN A 277 33.53 -11.59 24.47
CA ASN A 277 34.79 -12.34 24.40
C ASN A 277 35.69 -12.11 25.64
N ARG A 278 35.61 -10.92 26.26
CA ARG A 278 36.26 -10.63 27.56
C ARG A 278 35.62 -11.39 28.72
N ASP A 279 34.29 -11.46 28.75
CA ASP A 279 33.55 -12.18 29.79
C ASP A 279 33.77 -13.69 29.67
N ASN A 280 33.75 -14.24 28.45
CA ASN A 280 34.06 -15.66 28.21
C ASN A 280 35.52 -16.03 28.57
N LYS A 281 36.45 -15.07 28.49
CA LYS A 281 37.84 -15.26 28.92
C LYS A 281 38.02 -15.14 30.44
N LYS A 282 37.12 -14.46 31.15
CA LYS A 282 37.09 -14.43 32.63
C LYS A 282 36.48 -15.71 33.19
N ASP A 283 35.43 -16.26 32.57
CA ASP A 283 34.82 -17.52 33.01
C ASP A 283 35.75 -18.74 32.80
N ARG A 284 36.64 -18.71 31.80
CA ARG A 284 37.66 -19.76 31.59
C ARG A 284 38.85 -19.71 32.56
N ARG A 285 38.93 -18.73 33.46
CA ARG A 285 40.05 -18.54 34.42
C ARG A 285 39.64 -18.76 35.88
N LYS A 286 38.38 -19.09 36.15
CA LYS A 286 37.89 -19.60 37.44
C LYS A 286 37.71 -21.11 37.34
#